data_AF-A0A8S4RC69-F1
#
_entry.id   AF-A0A8S4RC69-F1
#
_cell.length_a   1.000
_cell.length_b   1.000
_cell.length_c   1.000
_cell.angle_alpha   90.00
_cell.angle_beta   90.00
_cell.angle_gamma   90.00
#
_symmetry.space_group_name_H-M   'P 1'
#
loop_
_entity.id
_entity.type
_entity.pdbx_description
1 polymer ?
#
loop_
_entity_poly.entity_id
_entity_poly.type
_entity_poly.pdbx_seq_one_letter_code
_entity_poly.pdbx_strand_id
1 'polypeptide(L)'
;IFDMESGESREVVQFHYTTWPDFGVPSSPVAFLEFLKKVRCSGALNSDVGPAVVHCSAGIGRSGTFCLVDSCLVIIEREGLESVNIQQILLEMRKDRMGLIQTPDQLRFSYQAIIEGAKRFHPDFCVNIFNAVYQIHGKERDMEI
;
A
#
# COMPACT_ATOMS: atom_id res chain seq x y z
N ILE A 1 4.28 20.01 17.58
CA ILE A 1 3.17 20.23 18.55
C ILE A 1 3.79 20.44 19.91
N PHE A 2 3.35 21.49 20.62
CA PHE A 2 3.83 21.81 21.97
C PHE A 2 2.65 21.67 22.94
N ASP A 3 2.87 20.92 24.02
CA ASP A 3 1.92 20.76 25.10
C ASP A 3 2.19 21.84 26.16
N MET A 4 1.19 22.71 26.37
CA MET A 4 1.30 23.85 27.29
C MET A 4 1.27 23.42 28.77
N GLU A 5 0.72 22.25 29.09
CA GLU A 5 0.63 21.77 30.47
C GLU A 5 1.92 21.07 30.91
N SER A 6 2.43 20.15 30.08
CA SER A 6 3.65 19.39 30.38
C SER A 6 4.94 20.11 29.96
N GLY A 7 4.86 21.08 29.03
CA GLY A 7 6.02 21.70 28.40
C GLY A 7 6.72 20.80 27.38
N GLU A 8 6.17 19.61 27.07
CA GLU A 8 6.74 18.70 26.08
C GLU A 8 6.51 19.19 24.65
N SER A 9 7.49 18.97 23.79
CA SER A 9 7.37 19.22 22.35
C SER A 9 7.54 17.92 21.56
N ARG A 10 6.70 17.73 20.54
CA ARG A 10 6.78 16.60 19.61
C ARG A 10 6.85 17.10 18.18
N GLU A 11 7.75 16.54 17.40
CA GLU A 11 7.76 16.73 15.95
C GLU A 11 6.61 15.91 15.32
N VAL A 12 5.93 16.48 14.33
CA VAL A 12 4.88 15.79 13.58
C VAL A 12 5.16 15.96 12.10
N VAL A 13 5.25 14.83 11.40
CA VAL A 13 5.42 14.79 9.95
C VAL A 13 4.06 14.63 9.30
N GLN A 14 3.70 15.54 8.39
CA GLN A 14 2.43 15.51 7.68
C GLN A 14 2.65 15.12 6.22
N PHE A 15 2.08 13.98 5.82
CA PHE A 15 2.06 13.53 4.43
C PHE A 15 0.74 13.90 3.77
N HIS A 16 0.79 14.66 2.68
CA HIS A 16 -0.41 15.14 1.99
C HIS A 16 -0.46 14.62 0.54
N TYR A 17 -1.38 13.69 0.27
CA TYR A 17 -1.67 13.22 -1.09
C TYR A 17 -2.69 14.16 -1.75
N THR A 18 -2.22 15.08 -2.59
CA THR A 18 -3.03 16.20 -3.12
C THR A 18 -3.82 15.88 -4.39
N THR A 19 -3.47 14.82 -5.11
CA THR A 19 -4.02 14.51 -6.44
C THR A 19 -5.02 13.35 -6.43
N TRP A 20 -5.51 12.93 -5.25
CA TRP A 20 -6.52 11.89 -5.13
C TRP A 20 -7.93 12.50 -5.23
N PRO A 21 -8.66 12.31 -6.34
CA PRO A 21 -10.00 12.87 -6.50
C PRO A 21 -10.98 12.29 -5.48
N ASP A 22 -11.96 13.09 -5.07
CA ASP A 22 -13.01 12.59 -4.18
C ASP A 22 -13.88 11.56 -4.90
N PHE A 23 -14.26 10.49 -4.20
CA PHE A 23 -14.93 9.28 -4.73
C PHE A 23 -14.21 8.49 -5.83
N GLY A 24 -13.09 9.01 -6.36
CA GLY A 24 -12.27 8.32 -7.34
C GLY A 24 -11.09 7.54 -6.73
N VAL A 25 -10.13 7.24 -7.59
CA VAL A 25 -8.91 6.51 -7.27
C VAL A 25 -7.69 7.31 -7.74
N PRO A 26 -6.49 7.05 -7.20
CA PRO A 26 -5.25 7.61 -7.74
C PRO A 26 -5.11 7.26 -9.23
N SER A 27 -4.47 8.14 -10.00
CA SER A 27 -4.28 7.96 -11.44
C SER A 27 -3.47 6.72 -11.81
N SER A 28 -2.61 6.24 -10.90
CA SER A 28 -1.83 5.03 -11.09
C SER A 28 -1.48 4.39 -9.73
N PRO A 29 -1.55 3.06 -9.61
CA PRO A 29 -1.04 2.33 -8.46
C PRO A 29 0.41 2.69 -8.14
N VAL A 30 1.22 2.98 -9.16
CA VAL A 30 2.64 3.34 -9.02
C VAL A 30 2.80 4.63 -8.22
N ALA A 31 2.07 5.69 -8.58
CA ALA A 31 2.15 6.98 -7.88
C ALA A 31 1.69 6.85 -6.41
N PHE A 32 0.65 6.05 -6.18
CA PHE A 32 0.20 5.72 -4.83
C PHE A 32 1.28 4.97 -4.03
N LEU A 33 1.92 3.96 -4.62
CA LEU A 33 2.96 3.18 -3.96
C LEU A 33 4.22 4.00 -3.67
N GLU A 34 4.60 4.93 -4.54
CA GLU A 34 5.70 5.88 -4.27
C GLU A 34 5.38 6.79 -3.08
N PHE A 35 4.13 7.23 -2.94
CA PHE A 35 3.70 7.96 -1.75
C PHE A 35 3.75 7.08 -0.50
N LEU A 36 3.19 5.87 -0.56
CA LEU A 36 3.22 4.92 0.56
C LEU A 36 4.66 4.60 0.99
N LYS A 37 5.57 4.41 0.03
CA LYS A 37 7.00 4.20 0.27
C LYS A 37 7.62 5.37 1.04
N LYS A 38 7.32 6.62 0.67
CA LYS A 38 7.79 7.80 1.42
C LYS A 38 7.28 7.84 2.86
N VAL A 39 6.01 7.47 3.07
CA VAL A 39 5.44 7.37 4.43
C VAL A 39 6.18 6.30 5.23
N ARG A 40 6.33 5.08 4.69
CA ARG A 40 7.06 3.98 5.35
C ARG A 40 8.52 4.34 5.66
N CYS A 41 9.27 4.88 4.69
CA CYS A 41 10.68 5.24 4.86
C CYS A 41 10.91 6.35 5.90
N SER A 42 9.88 7.11 6.27
CA SER A 42 9.98 8.12 7.34
C SER A 42 9.96 7.53 8.75
N GLY A 43 9.63 6.24 8.90
CA GLY A 43 9.42 5.59 10.20
C GLY A 43 8.05 5.88 10.84
N ALA A 44 7.18 6.66 10.19
CA ALA A 44 5.87 7.03 10.72
C ALA A 44 4.91 5.83 10.93
N LEU A 45 5.21 4.67 10.35
CA LEU A 45 4.41 3.43 10.50
C LEU A 45 5.14 2.34 11.31
N ASN A 46 6.26 2.67 11.96
CA ASN A 46 7.00 1.69 12.75
C ASN A 46 6.24 1.31 14.04
N SER A 47 6.55 0.14 14.60
CA SER A 47 5.92 -0.34 15.83
C SER A 47 6.44 0.32 17.12
N ASP A 48 7.58 1.01 17.05
CA ASP A 48 8.20 1.74 18.17
C ASP A 48 7.68 3.19 18.32
N VAL A 49 6.74 3.60 17.46
CA VAL A 49 6.02 4.88 17.54
C VAL A 49 4.52 4.66 17.76
N GLY A 50 3.80 5.73 18.08
CA GLY A 50 2.34 5.70 18.16
C GLY A 50 1.69 5.46 16.79
N PRO A 51 0.42 4.98 16.75
CA PRO A 51 -0.28 4.72 15.50
C PRO A 51 -0.44 5.99 14.66
N ALA A 52 -0.14 5.89 13.36
CA ALA A 52 -0.30 7.00 12.44
C ALA A 52 -1.77 7.42 12.30
N VAL A 53 -2.00 8.73 12.20
CA VAL A 53 -3.33 9.29 11.91
C VAL A 53 -3.50 9.36 10.39
N VAL A 54 -4.40 8.54 9.85
CA VAL A 54 -4.78 8.55 8.42
C VAL A 54 -6.19 9.11 8.29
N HIS A 55 -6.35 10.17 7.50
CA HIS A 55 -7.66 10.79 7.30
C HIS A 55 -7.91 11.16 5.82
N CYS A 56 -9.19 11.35 5.51
CA CYS A 56 -9.64 12.03 4.29
C CYS A 56 -10.72 13.04 4.69
N SER A 57 -11.85 13.11 3.98
CA SER A 57 -13.02 13.87 4.44
C SER A 57 -13.78 13.10 5.54
N ALA A 58 -14.39 11.96 5.19
CA ALA A 58 -15.10 11.09 6.14
C ALA A 58 -14.21 10.05 6.86
N GLY A 59 -12.95 9.91 6.43
CA GLY A 59 -12.00 8.96 6.99
C GLY A 59 -12.35 7.49 6.74
N ILE A 60 -13.03 7.15 5.64
CA ILE A 60 -13.46 5.76 5.36
C ILE A 60 -13.09 5.28 3.94
N GLY A 61 -13.35 6.06 2.88
CA GLY A 61 -13.02 5.66 1.50
C GLY A 61 -11.51 5.61 1.24
N ARG A 62 -10.91 6.78 0.98
CA ARG A 62 -9.47 6.93 0.69
C ARG A 62 -8.58 6.42 1.83
N SER A 63 -8.95 6.71 3.08
CA SER A 63 -8.25 6.20 4.26
C SER A 63 -8.29 4.68 4.34
N GLY A 64 -9.45 4.06 4.08
CA GLY A 64 -9.58 2.60 4.04
C GLY A 64 -8.74 1.96 2.95
N THR A 65 -8.71 2.55 1.75
CA THR A 65 -7.82 2.10 0.67
C THR A 65 -6.35 2.19 1.08
N PHE A 66 -5.92 3.29 1.69
CA PHE A 66 -4.53 3.44 2.15
C PHE A 66 -4.16 2.35 3.15
N CYS A 67 -4.95 2.20 4.22
CA CYS A 67 -4.67 1.22 5.27
C CYS A 67 -4.75 -0.22 4.76
N LEU A 68 -5.72 -0.56 3.89
CA LEU A 68 -5.84 -1.92 3.36
C LEU A 68 -4.63 -2.30 2.53
N VAL A 69 -4.17 -1.41 1.65
CA VAL A 69 -3.01 -1.68 0.79
C VAL A 69 -1.76 -1.85 1.65
N ASP A 70 -1.53 -0.97 2.62
CA ASP A 70 -0.38 -1.06 3.52
C ASP A 70 -0.39 -2.37 4.33
N SER A 71 -1.49 -2.69 5.00
CA SER A 71 -1.63 -3.91 5.79
C SER A 71 -1.39 -5.18 4.98
N CYS A 72 -1.99 -5.28 3.79
CA CYS A 72 -1.77 -6.43 2.91
C CYS A 72 -0.31 -6.56 2.49
N LEU A 73 0.37 -5.46 2.17
CA LEU A 73 1.79 -5.50 1.81
C LEU A 73 2.67 -5.91 3.00
N VAL A 74 2.38 -5.44 4.21
CA VAL A 74 3.09 -5.90 5.43
C VAL A 74 2.92 -7.40 5.65
N ILE A 75 1.71 -7.93 5.46
CA ILE A 75 1.45 -9.37 5.59
C ILE A 75 2.22 -10.14 4.51
N ILE A 76 2.18 -9.70 3.24
CA ILE A 76 2.93 -10.32 2.15
C ILE A 76 4.44 -10.34 2.42
N GLU A 77 5.00 -9.23 2.93
CA GLU A 77 6.42 -9.11 3.23
C GLU A 77 6.86 -10.07 4.36
N ARG A 78 5.97 -10.38 5.31
CA ARG A 78 6.28 -11.22 6.48
C ARG A 78 5.97 -12.70 6.27
N GLU A 79 4.87 -12.99 5.59
CA GLU A 79 4.24 -14.31 5.54
C GLU A 79 4.08 -14.85 4.10
N GLY A 80 4.40 -14.04 3.09
CA GLY A 80 4.33 -14.41 1.68
C GLY A 80 2.96 -14.16 1.03
N LEU A 81 2.90 -14.21 -0.31
CA LEU A 81 1.71 -13.89 -1.11
C LEU A 81 0.47 -14.72 -0.76
N GLU A 82 0.64 -16.00 -0.45
CA GLU A 82 -0.46 -16.94 -0.18
C GLU A 82 -1.18 -16.67 1.15
N SER A 83 -0.62 -15.84 2.03
CA SER A 83 -1.20 -15.49 3.33
C SER A 83 -2.30 -14.42 3.24
N VAL A 84 -2.44 -13.73 2.10
CA VAL A 84 -3.34 -12.58 1.96
C VAL A 84 -4.67 -12.94 1.31
N ASN A 85 -5.73 -12.83 2.10
CA ASN A 85 -7.10 -12.72 1.62
C ASN A 85 -7.60 -11.27 1.79
N ILE A 86 -7.52 -10.48 0.72
CA ILE A 86 -7.84 -9.04 0.73
C ILE A 86 -9.26 -8.76 1.23
N GLN A 87 -10.25 -9.59 0.84
CA GLN A 87 -11.64 -9.41 1.28
C GLN A 87 -11.79 -9.68 2.77
N GLN A 88 -11.20 -10.76 3.26
CA GLN A 88 -11.27 -11.08 4.69
C GLN A 88 -10.60 -10.00 5.52
N ILE A 89 -9.41 -9.54 5.11
CA ILE A 89 -8.69 -8.46 5.79
C ILE A 89 -9.54 -7.18 5.83
N LEU A 90 -10.17 -6.79 4.71
CA LEU A 90 -11.07 -5.64 4.68
C LEU A 90 -12.27 -5.81 5.62
N LEU A 91 -12.86 -7.01 5.67
CA LEU A 91 -13.97 -7.31 6.59
C LEU A 91 -13.54 -7.22 8.06
N GLU A 92 -12.35 -7.70 8.39
CA GLU A 92 -11.77 -7.55 9.73
C GLU A 92 -11.54 -6.08 10.08
N MET A 93 -10.90 -5.30 9.19
CA MET A 93 -10.69 -3.85 9.41
C MET A 93 -12.00 -3.08 9.59
N ARG A 94 -13.09 -3.53 8.94
CA ARG A 94 -14.41 -2.92 9.07
C ARG A 94 -15.06 -3.12 10.45
N LYS A 95 -14.53 -4.03 11.28
CA LYS A 95 -14.95 -4.18 12.68
C LYS A 95 -14.48 -3.00 13.53
N ASP A 96 -13.31 -2.43 13.22
CA ASP A 96 -12.76 -1.28 13.95
C ASP A 96 -13.31 0.05 13.43
N ARG A 97 -13.61 0.14 12.13
CA ARG A 97 -14.22 1.33 11.52
C ARG A 97 -15.15 0.95 10.39
N MET A 98 -16.42 1.29 10.52
CA MET A 98 -17.41 1.00 9.47
C MET A 98 -17.09 1.69 8.13
N GLY A 99 -17.55 1.09 7.04
CA GLY A 99 -17.59 1.75 5.72
C GLY A 99 -16.23 1.94 5.03
N LEU A 100 -15.15 1.31 5.51
CA LEU A 100 -13.86 1.36 4.82
C LEU A 100 -14.00 0.89 3.38
N ILE A 101 -13.44 1.66 2.44
CA ILE A 101 -13.61 1.48 0.98
C ILE A 101 -15.08 1.65 0.57
N GLN A 102 -15.39 2.77 -0.08
CA GLN A 102 -16.76 3.19 -0.36
C GLN A 102 -17.25 2.84 -1.77
N THR A 103 -16.34 2.63 -2.73
CA THR A 103 -16.71 2.34 -4.12
C THR A 103 -16.06 1.05 -4.62
N PRO A 104 -16.69 0.35 -5.58
CA PRO A 104 -16.07 -0.80 -6.25
C PRO A 104 -14.72 -0.46 -6.88
N ASP A 105 -14.58 0.75 -7.41
CA ASP A 105 -13.32 1.23 -8.00
C ASP A 105 -12.21 1.36 -6.97
N GLN A 106 -12.51 1.83 -5.75
CA GLN A 106 -11.53 1.86 -4.66
C GLN A 106 -11.09 0.45 -4.25
N LEU A 107 -12.01 -0.52 -4.22
CA LEU A 107 -11.66 -1.92 -3.96
C LEU A 107 -10.77 -2.46 -5.09
N ARG A 108 -11.18 -2.29 -6.34
CA ARG A 108 -10.41 -2.71 -7.52
C ARG A 108 -9.02 -2.07 -7.52
N PHE A 109 -8.91 -0.79 -7.22
CA PHE A 109 -7.64 -0.08 -7.11
C PHE A 109 -6.78 -0.67 -5.98
N SER A 110 -7.38 -1.02 -4.84
CA SER A 110 -6.64 -1.65 -3.73
C SER A 110 -5.99 -2.96 -4.18
N TYR A 111 -6.72 -3.82 -4.92
CA TYR A 111 -6.15 -5.02 -5.53
C TYR A 111 -5.00 -4.69 -6.47
N GLN A 112 -5.17 -3.72 -7.38
CA GLN A 112 -4.12 -3.33 -8.32
C GLN A 112 -2.87 -2.82 -7.60
N ALA A 113 -3.02 -2.03 -6.55
CA ALA A 113 -1.92 -1.50 -5.76
C ALA A 113 -1.22 -2.58 -4.93
N ILE A 114 -1.96 -3.53 -4.34
CA ILE A 114 -1.37 -4.66 -3.61
C ILE A 114 -0.58 -5.55 -4.56
N ILE A 115 -1.16 -5.91 -5.72
CA ILE A 115 -0.48 -6.70 -6.73
C ILE A 115 0.80 -5.99 -7.16
N GLU A 116 0.72 -4.72 -7.60
CA GLU A 116 1.87 -3.95 -8.06
C GLU A 116 2.93 -3.75 -6.95
N GLY A 117 2.50 -3.56 -5.70
CA GLY A 117 3.38 -3.43 -4.54
C GLY A 117 4.12 -4.74 -4.24
N ALA A 118 3.43 -5.87 -4.27
CA ALA A 118 4.04 -7.19 -4.07
C ALA A 118 5.10 -7.49 -5.13
N LYS A 119 4.90 -7.02 -6.37
CA LYS A 119 5.92 -7.11 -7.44
C LYS A 119 7.18 -6.30 -7.14
N ARG A 120 7.04 -5.14 -6.50
CA ARG A 120 8.14 -4.18 -6.32
C ARG A 120 8.89 -4.33 -5.02
N PHE A 121 8.21 -4.81 -3.97
CA PHE A 121 8.74 -4.82 -2.61
C PHE A 121 9.11 -6.22 -2.11
N HIS A 122 8.83 -7.28 -2.88
CA HIS A 122 9.25 -8.63 -2.52
C HIS A 122 10.68 -8.92 -3.02
N PRO A 123 11.63 -9.35 -2.15
CA PRO A 123 13.02 -9.61 -2.51
C PRO A 123 13.17 -10.59 -3.69
N ASP A 124 12.36 -11.65 -3.72
CA ASP A 124 12.43 -12.69 -4.76
C ASP A 124 11.70 -12.32 -6.07
N PHE A 125 10.98 -11.19 -6.13
CA PHE A 125 10.19 -10.89 -7.32
C PHE A 125 11.06 -10.42 -8.51
N CYS A 126 12.21 -9.80 -8.24
CA CYS A 126 13.22 -9.55 -9.28
C CYS A 126 13.71 -10.86 -9.92
N VAL A 127 13.84 -11.94 -9.15
CA VAL A 127 14.31 -13.25 -9.65
C VAL A 127 13.30 -13.85 -10.62
N ASN A 128 12.00 -13.74 -10.32
CA ASN A 128 10.95 -14.30 -11.19
C ASN A 128 10.74 -13.51 -12.48
N ILE A 129 10.89 -12.18 -12.48
CA ILE A 129 10.86 -11.40 -13.74
C ILE A 129 12.08 -11.70 -14.60
N PHE A 130 13.29 -11.72 -14.04
CA PHE A 130 14.49 -12.04 -14.82
C PHE A 130 14.39 -13.44 -15.45
N ASN A 131 13.97 -14.44 -14.68
CA ASN A 131 13.77 -15.80 -15.20
C ASN A 131 12.68 -15.87 -16.28
N ALA A 132 11.57 -15.16 -16.13
CA ALA A 132 10.52 -15.11 -17.15
C ALA A 132 10.99 -14.42 -18.44
N VAL A 133 11.72 -13.31 -18.33
CA VAL A 133 12.26 -12.57 -19.49
C VAL A 133 13.33 -13.40 -20.23
N TYR A 134 14.23 -14.09 -19.50
CA TYR A 134 15.21 -14.98 -20.12
C TYR A 134 14.58 -16.22 -20.77
N GLN A 135 13.49 -16.77 -20.23
CA GLN A 135 12.77 -17.88 -20.86
C GLN A 135 11.99 -17.45 -22.11
N ILE A 136 11.52 -16.20 -22.18
CA ILE A 136 10.86 -15.65 -23.36
C ILE A 136 11.89 -15.32 -24.46
N HIS A 137 13.08 -14.82 -24.11
CA HIS A 137 14.12 -14.46 -25.08
C HIS A 137 15.08 -15.62 -25.44
N GLY A 138 15.01 -16.75 -24.74
CA GLY A 138 15.83 -17.94 -24.99
C GLY A 138 15.31 -18.89 -26.07
N LYS A 139 14.15 -18.62 -26.68
CA LYS A 139 13.52 -19.51 -27.68
C LYS A 139 13.60 -19.04 -29.15
N GLU A 140 14.22 -17.90 -29.44
CA GLU A 140 14.23 -17.31 -30.80
C GLU A 140 15.60 -17.29 -31.51
N ARG A 141 16.56 -18.17 -31.16
CA ARG A 141 17.86 -18.21 -31.86
C ARG A 141 18.37 -19.54 -32.41
N ASP A 142 17.54 -20.57 -32.46
CA ASP A 142 17.91 -21.83 -33.13
C ASP A 142 16.91 -22.19 -34.24
N MET A 143 16.90 -21.40 -35.32
CA MET A 143 16.52 -21.81 -36.67
C MET A 143 16.79 -20.66 -37.64
N GLU A 144 18.01 -20.58 -38.17
CA GLU A 144 18.27 -20.11 -39.54
C GLU A 144 19.74 -20.43 -39.92
N ILE A 145 19.85 -21.49 -40.74
CA ILE A 145 20.96 -21.92 -41.61
C ILE A 145 22.26 -22.38 -40.93
#